data_AF-A0A1V2ATX6-F1
#
_entry.id   AF-A0A1V2ATX6-F1
#
_cell.length_a   1.000
_cell.length_b   1.000
_cell.length_c   1.000
_cell.angle_alpha   90.00
_cell.angle_beta   90.00
_cell.angle_gamma   90.00
#
_symmetry.space_group_name_H-M   'P 1'
#
loop_
_entity.id
_entity.type
_entity.pdbx_description
1 polymer ?
#
loop_
_entity_poly.entity_id
_entity_poly.type
_entity_poly.pdbx_seq_one_letter_code
_entity_poly.pdbx_strand_id
1 'polypeptide(L)'
;LFRSFNKPAYVHTNANEAISEADIIVTTTNASTPVFSETLQKGVHINAVGSFKPNMQELPSHAIAGANKVVVESKEAALDETGDLQVPIKEGLFKANAIHAELGQ
;
A
#
# COMPACT_ATOMS: atom_id res chain seq x y z
N LEU A 1 3.20 3.68 -30.30
CA LEU A 1 4.45 4.29 -29.80
C LEU A 1 4.95 3.46 -28.61
N PHE A 2 5.78 2.45 -28.84
CA PHE A 2 6.45 1.74 -27.74
C PHE A 2 7.81 2.41 -27.51
N ARG A 3 7.99 3.05 -26.36
CA ARG A 3 9.29 3.56 -25.91
C ARG A 3 9.95 2.48 -25.07
N SER A 4 11.20 2.15 -25.39
CA SER A 4 12.05 1.36 -24.50
C SER A 4 12.72 2.30 -23.50
N PHE A 5 12.67 1.96 -22.22
CA PHE A 5 13.25 2.76 -21.13
C PHE A 5 14.68 2.31 -20.77
N ASN A 6 15.19 1.23 -21.36
CA ASN A 6 16.51 0.64 -21.11
C ASN A 6 16.84 0.52 -19.60
N LYS A 7 15.87 0.07 -18.81
CA LYS A 7 16.03 -0.25 -17.39
C LYS A 7 15.97 -1.77 -17.22
N PRO A 8 16.84 -2.35 -16.37
CA PRO A 8 16.74 -3.76 -16.06
C PRO A 8 15.41 -4.04 -15.35
N ALA A 9 14.82 -5.20 -15.65
CA ALA A 9 13.63 -5.70 -14.99
C ALA A 9 13.95 -7.08 -14.43
N TYR A 10 13.64 -7.28 -13.16
CA TYR A 10 13.86 -8.54 -12.45
C TYR A 10 12.51 -9.12 -12.04
N VAL A 11 12.29 -10.39 -12.35
CA VAL A 11 11.08 -11.10 -11.96
C VAL A 11 11.40 -11.89 -10.70
N HIS A 12 10.64 -11.64 -9.65
CA HIS A 12 10.72 -12.38 -8.39
C HIS A 12 9.51 -13.30 -8.25
N THR A 13 9.70 -14.46 -7.64
CA THR A 13 8.61 -15.38 -7.30
C THR A 13 8.02 -15.11 -5.91
N ASN A 14 8.65 -14.21 -5.14
CA ASN A 14 8.24 -13.82 -3.80
C ASN A 14 8.25 -12.29 -3.67
N ALA A 15 7.14 -11.71 -3.21
CA ALA A 15 7.03 -10.26 -3.03
C ALA A 15 8.00 -9.71 -1.99
N ASN A 16 8.33 -10.47 -0.93
CA ASN A 16 9.27 -10.06 0.10
C ASN A 16 10.67 -9.78 -0.48
N GLU A 17 11.09 -10.52 -1.51
CA GLU A 17 12.35 -10.27 -2.20
C GLU A 17 12.29 -8.95 -2.97
N ALA A 18 11.18 -8.72 -3.69
CA ALA A 18 11.00 -7.53 -4.52
C ALA A 18 10.96 -6.22 -3.72
N ILE A 19 10.50 -6.26 -2.46
CA ILE A 19 10.39 -5.05 -1.62
C ILE A 19 11.64 -4.75 -0.78
N SER A 20 12.57 -5.70 -0.67
CA SER A 20 13.68 -5.63 0.29
C SER A 20 14.64 -4.45 0.06
N GLU A 21 14.85 -4.06 -1.20
CA GLU A 21 15.71 -2.95 -1.63
C GLU A 21 14.92 -1.84 -2.34
N ALA A 22 13.58 -1.84 -2.24
CA ALA A 22 12.74 -0.94 -2.99
C ALA A 22 12.61 0.43 -2.29
N ASP A 23 12.99 1.51 -2.98
CA ASP A 23 12.68 2.88 -2.55
C ASP A 23 11.20 3.23 -2.75
N ILE A 24 10.60 2.66 -3.81
CA ILE A 24 9.21 2.88 -4.20
C ILE A 24 8.57 1.52 -4.47
N ILE A 25 7.44 1.25 -3.81
CA ILE A 25 6.65 0.04 -3.99
C ILE A 25 5.32 0.42 -4.65
N VAL A 26 4.87 -0.40 -5.59
CA VAL A 26 3.56 -0.27 -6.21
C VAL A 26 2.83 -1.61 -6.09
N THR A 27 1.66 -1.61 -5.45
CA THR A 27 0.77 -2.77 -5.39
C THR A 27 -0.46 -2.53 -6.25
N THR A 28 -0.68 -3.43 -7.21
CA THR A 28 -1.79 -3.39 -8.17
C THR A 28 -2.33 -4.80 -8.38
N THR A 29 -2.77 -5.42 -7.29
CA THR A 29 -3.21 -6.81 -7.22
C THR A 29 -4.70 -6.89 -6.88
N ASN A 30 -5.27 -8.08 -7.02
CA ASN A 30 -6.63 -8.39 -6.59
C ASN A 30 -6.66 -9.19 -5.27
N ALA A 31 -5.61 -9.08 -4.44
CA ALA A 31 -5.44 -9.91 -3.26
C ALA A 31 -6.46 -9.56 -2.15
N SER A 32 -6.91 -10.60 -1.44
CA SER A 32 -7.74 -10.48 -0.23
C SER A 32 -6.94 -10.56 1.07
N THR A 33 -5.62 -10.74 0.96
CA THR A 33 -4.68 -10.85 2.07
C THR A 33 -3.36 -10.18 1.67
N PRO A 34 -2.61 -9.60 2.64
CA PRO A 34 -1.37 -8.91 2.35
C PRO A 34 -0.43 -9.65 1.40
N VAL A 35 0.09 -8.95 0.40
CA VAL A 35 0.97 -9.56 -0.63
C VAL A 35 2.41 -9.69 -0.16
N PHE A 36 2.78 -9.03 0.93
CA PHE A 36 4.08 -9.13 1.58
C PHE A 36 3.92 -9.13 3.11
N SER A 37 4.94 -9.61 3.81
CA SER A 37 4.98 -9.69 5.28
C SER A 37 6.15 -8.94 5.91
N GLU A 38 7.19 -8.62 5.15
CA GLU A 38 8.39 -7.95 5.69
C GLU A 38 8.10 -6.52 6.16
N THR A 39 8.95 -6.04 7.07
CA THR A 39 8.96 -4.64 7.48
C THR A 39 9.68 -3.80 6.43
N LEU A 40 9.17 -2.60 6.18
CA LEU A 40 9.75 -1.69 5.20
C LEU A 40 10.90 -0.88 5.78
N GLN A 41 11.89 -0.58 4.95
CA GLN A 41 12.97 0.33 5.30
C GLN A 41 12.45 1.77 5.49
N LYS A 42 13.21 2.60 6.22
CA LYS A 42 12.87 4.02 6.35
C LYS A 42 13.02 4.73 5.01
N GLY A 43 12.05 5.57 4.67
CA GLY A 43 12.07 6.39 3.44
C GLY A 43 11.34 5.77 2.25
N VAL A 44 10.78 4.56 2.40
CA VAL A 44 10.01 3.90 1.34
C VAL A 44 8.68 4.60 1.10
N HIS A 45 8.34 4.81 -0.17
CA HIS A 45 7.02 5.28 -0.62
C HIS A 45 6.21 4.13 -1.23
N ILE A 46 4.92 4.04 -0.90
CA ILE A 46 4.03 3.02 -1.45
C ILE A 46 2.89 3.67 -2.21
N ASN A 47 2.63 3.21 -3.43
CA ASN A 47 1.37 3.43 -4.14
C ASN A 47 0.56 2.12 -4.11
N ALA A 48 -0.46 2.06 -3.26
CA ALA A 48 -1.37 0.92 -3.19
C ALA A 48 -2.68 1.24 -3.91
N VAL A 49 -3.05 0.44 -4.91
CA VAL A 49 -4.13 0.74 -5.85
C VAL A 49 -5.16 -0.38 -5.92
N GLY A 50 -4.78 -1.62 -5.60
CA GLY A 50 -5.59 -2.80 -5.82
C GLY A 50 -6.71 -3.02 -4.82
N SER A 51 -6.62 -2.47 -3.60
CA SER A 51 -7.67 -2.64 -2.58
C SER A 51 -8.76 -1.58 -2.68
N PHE A 52 -9.85 -1.91 -3.38
CA PHE A 52 -11.04 -1.06 -3.55
C PHE A 52 -12.34 -1.71 -3.03
N LYS A 53 -12.24 -2.79 -2.26
CA LYS A 53 -13.37 -3.43 -1.57
C LYS A 53 -12.98 -3.78 -0.13
N PRO A 54 -13.93 -3.76 0.84
CA PRO A 54 -13.61 -3.98 2.26
C PRO A 54 -12.94 -5.31 2.58
N ASN A 55 -13.10 -6.32 1.73
CA ASN A 55 -12.51 -7.66 1.86
C ASN A 55 -11.21 -7.83 1.05
N MET A 56 -10.69 -6.76 0.44
CA MET A 56 -9.42 -6.74 -0.28
C MET A 56 -8.36 -6.09 0.59
N GLN A 57 -7.16 -6.67 0.64
CA GLN A 57 -6.06 -6.11 1.42
C GLN A 57 -4.77 -6.50 0.72
N GLU A 58 -4.03 -5.52 0.23
CA GLU A 58 -2.70 -5.71 -0.36
C GLU A 58 -1.60 -5.46 0.67
N LEU A 59 -1.81 -4.48 1.54
CA LEU A 59 -0.81 -4.04 2.51
C LEU A 59 -1.04 -4.71 3.86
N PRO A 60 0.01 -5.26 4.49
CA PRO A 60 -0.12 -5.71 5.86
C PRO A 60 -0.34 -4.51 6.78
N SER A 61 -1.11 -4.70 7.86
CA SER A 61 -1.50 -3.61 8.77
C SER A 61 -0.31 -2.83 9.35
N HIS A 62 0.85 -3.49 9.54
CA HIS A 62 2.06 -2.82 10.01
C HIS A 62 2.63 -1.81 9.01
N ALA A 63 2.37 -1.96 7.70
CA ALA A 63 2.79 -0.99 6.70
C ALA A 63 2.02 0.33 6.86
N ILE A 64 0.71 0.26 7.11
CA ILE A 64 -0.13 1.44 7.38
C ILE A 64 0.21 2.04 8.75
N ALA A 65 0.30 1.21 9.80
CA ALA A 65 0.57 1.68 11.16
C ALA A 65 1.98 2.30 11.30
N GLY A 66 2.95 1.80 10.54
CA GLY A 66 4.32 2.30 10.52
C GLY A 66 4.55 3.50 9.60
N ALA A 67 3.58 3.85 8.74
CA ALA A 67 3.73 4.95 7.79
C ALA A 67 3.77 6.31 8.52
N ASN A 68 4.73 7.15 8.14
CA ASN A 68 4.79 8.52 8.65
C ASN A 68 3.62 9.39 8.14
N LYS A 69 3.12 9.07 6.94
CA LYS A 69 2.00 9.75 6.31
C LYS A 69 1.18 8.74 5.51
N VAL A 70 -0.13 8.81 5.67
CA VAL A 70 -1.10 8.10 4.83
C VAL A 70 -1.86 9.14 4.04
N VAL A 71 -1.75 9.10 2.71
CA VAL A 71 -2.47 9.98 1.78
C VAL A 71 -3.40 9.12 0.95
N VAL A 72 -4.63 9.57 0.77
CA VAL A 72 -5.68 8.86 0.03
C VAL A 72 -6.22 9.74 -1.08
N GLU A 73 -6.89 9.17 -2.07
CA GLU A 73 -7.59 9.94 -3.09
C GLU A 73 -8.77 10.72 -2.48
N SER A 74 -9.66 10.00 -1.78
CA SER A 74 -10.80 10.54 -1.04
C SER A 74 -10.88 9.86 0.32
N LYS A 75 -11.00 10.63 1.40
CA LYS A 75 -11.15 10.10 2.77
C LYS A 75 -12.44 9.33 2.92
N GLU A 76 -13.52 9.83 2.34
CA GLU A 76 -14.84 9.18 2.39
C GLU A 76 -14.77 7.79 1.76
N ALA A 77 -14.35 7.71 0.48
CA ALA A 77 -14.25 6.44 -0.22
C ALA A 77 -13.25 5.49 0.44
N ALA A 78 -12.08 6.00 0.87
CA ALA A 78 -11.06 5.15 1.47
C ALA A 78 -11.51 4.52 2.81
N LEU A 79 -12.30 5.24 3.62
CA LEU A 79 -12.82 4.70 4.88
C LEU A 79 -13.94 3.66 4.65
N ASP A 80 -14.68 3.76 3.55
CA ASP A 80 -15.80 2.87 3.22
C ASP A 80 -15.41 1.65 2.37
N GLU A 81 -14.36 1.79 1.54
CA GLU A 81 -14.09 0.83 0.47
C GLU A 81 -12.80 0.04 0.65
N THR A 82 -11.70 0.61 1.14
CA THR A 82 -10.41 -0.12 1.11
C THR A 82 -10.15 -0.93 2.38
N GLY A 83 -9.95 -2.24 2.22
CA GLY A 83 -9.51 -3.07 3.34
C GLY A 83 -8.10 -2.76 3.82
N ASP A 84 -7.26 -2.12 3.00
CA ASP A 84 -5.93 -1.65 3.42
C ASP A 84 -6.02 -0.65 4.58
N LEU A 85 -7.10 0.13 4.69
CA LEU A 85 -7.34 1.01 5.84
C LEU A 85 -8.31 0.42 6.86
N GLN A 86 -9.38 -0.23 6.41
CA GLN A 86 -10.39 -0.74 7.34
C GLN A 86 -9.85 -1.80 8.29
N VAL A 87 -8.99 -2.71 7.80
CA VAL A 87 -8.41 -3.78 8.62
C VAL A 87 -7.56 -3.21 9.76
N PRO A 88 -6.51 -2.39 9.50
CA PRO A 88 -5.72 -1.81 10.59
C PRO A 88 -6.51 -0.88 11.52
N ILE A 89 -7.59 -0.24 11.04
CA ILE A 89 -8.50 0.53 11.90
C ILE A 89 -9.27 -0.41 12.85
N LYS A 90 -9.83 -1.51 12.36
CA LYS A 90 -10.55 -2.52 13.17
C LYS A 90 -9.62 -3.20 14.18
N GLU A 91 -8.36 -3.38 13.83
CA GLU A 91 -7.31 -3.91 14.72
C GLU A 91 -6.83 -2.88 15.77
N GLY A 92 -7.23 -1.61 15.65
CA GLY A 92 -6.80 -0.54 16.55
C GLY A 92 -5.36 -0.06 16.31
N LEU A 93 -4.74 -0.43 15.19
CA LEU A 93 -3.37 -0.06 14.81
C LEU A 93 -3.31 1.28 14.06
N PHE A 94 -4.41 1.70 13.45
CA PHE A 94 -4.52 2.98 12.75
C PHE A 94 -5.82 3.69 13.13
N LYS A 95 -5.85 5.02 13.04
CA LYS A 95 -7.05 5.83 13.31
C LYS A 95 -7.47 6.56 12.05
N ALA A 96 -8.76 6.63 11.76
CA ALA A 96 -9.27 7.36 10.59
C ALA A 96 -8.82 8.83 10.54
N ASN A 97 -8.72 9.48 11.71
CA ASN A 97 -8.23 10.86 11.80
C ASN A 97 -6.70 11.01 11.67
N ALA A 98 -5.95 9.91 11.54
CA ALA A 98 -4.51 9.90 11.26
C ALA A 98 -4.20 9.96 9.75
N ILE A 99 -5.21 9.89 8.88
CA ILE A 99 -5.03 10.17 7.44
C ILE A 99 -4.53 11.59 7.29
N HIS A 100 -3.34 11.73 6.71
CA HIS A 100 -2.60 12.99 6.61
C HIS A 100 -3.31 14.00 5.73
N ALA A 101 -3.69 13.59 4.51
CA ALA A 101 -4.29 14.45 3.50
C ALA A 101 -5.05 13.62 2.46
N GLU A 102 -5.88 14.31 1.69
CA GLU A 102 -6.31 13.82 0.37
C GLU A 102 -5.31 14.30 -0.69
N LEU A 103 -5.17 13.56 -1.79
CA LEU A 103 -4.15 13.84 -2.81
C LEU A 103 -4.28 15.24 -3.46
N GLY A 104 -5.51 15.77 -3.53
CA GLY A 104 -5.79 17.08 -4.14
C GLY A 104 -5.67 18.29 -3.21
N GLN A 105 -5.25 18.12 -1.95
CA GLN A 105 -5.15 19.18 -0.94
C GLN A 105 -3.79 19.88 -0.90
#